data_AF-I0RBM6-F1
#
_entry.id   AF-I0RBM6-F1
#
_cell.length_a   1.000
_cell.length_b   1.000
_cell.length_c   1.000
_cell.angle_alpha   90.00
_cell.angle_beta   90.00
_cell.angle_gamma   90.00
#
_symmetry.space_group_name_H-M   'P 1'
#
loop_
_entity.id
_entity.type
_entity.pdbx_description
1 polymer ?
#
loop_
_entity_poly.entity_id
_entity_poly.type
_entity_poly.pdbx_seq_one_letter_code
_entity_poly.pdbx_strand_id
1 'polypeptide(L)' 'METGKNYIVRKNIFNFRVGQILTLKRCGYQAYFGEYNFVFTDMENKNICVVLRGDDEEDMKIYHHLDEYFENVDSV' A
#
# COMPACT_ATOMS: atom_id res chain seq x y z
N MET A 1 -4.80 6.61 0.88
CA MET A 1 -3.43 6.95 0.43
C MET A 1 -3.52 7.75 -0.87
N GLU A 2 -2.49 8.50 -1.21
CA GLU A 2 -2.43 9.42 -2.35
C GLU A 2 -1.26 9.05 -3.27
N THR A 3 -1.52 9.02 -4.58
CA THR A 3 -0.48 8.73 -5.57
C THR A 3 0.56 9.84 -5.63
N GLY A 4 1.83 9.47 -5.74
CA GLY A 4 2.98 10.38 -5.79
C GLY A 4 3.56 10.70 -4.41
N LYS A 5 2.90 10.27 -3.32
CA LYS A 5 3.36 10.51 -1.95
C LYS A 5 4.24 9.39 -1.42
N ASN A 6 5.08 9.75 -0.47
CA ASN A 6 5.93 8.83 0.27
C ASN A 6 5.25 8.37 1.56
N TYR A 7 5.44 7.09 1.88
CA TYR A 7 4.86 6.44 3.04
C TYR A 7 5.90 5.66 3.83
N ILE A 8 5.92 5.85 5.14
CA ILE A 8 6.69 5.01 6.06
C ILE A 8 5.81 3.87 6.59
N VAL A 9 6.37 2.67 6.62
CA VAL A 9 5.69 1.47 7.09
C VAL A 9 5.68 1.43 8.62
N ARG A 10 4.49 1.35 9.23
CA ARG A 10 4.26 1.31 10.68
C ARG A 10 4.08 -0.10 11.24
N LYS A 11 3.67 -1.06 10.40
CA LYS A 11 3.53 -2.49 10.72
C LYS A 11 4.03 -3.34 9.56
N ASN A 12 4.70 -4.46 9.86
CA ASN A 12 5.20 -5.37 8.81
C ASN A 12 4.03 -5.94 7.99
N ILE A 13 4.10 -5.84 6.66
CA ILE A 13 3.06 -6.30 5.74
C ILE A 13 3.60 -6.44 4.31
N PHE A 14 3.09 -7.36 3.48
CA PHE A 14 3.51 -7.53 2.06
C PHE A 14 5.03 -7.65 1.84
N ASN A 15 5.75 -8.21 2.82
CA ASN A 15 7.22 -8.22 2.92
C ASN A 15 7.90 -6.86 3.18
N PHE A 16 7.12 -5.79 3.31
CA PHE A 16 7.58 -4.51 3.84
C PHE A 16 7.87 -4.61 5.34
N ARG A 17 8.93 -3.94 5.76
CA ARG A 17 9.36 -3.91 7.15
C ARG A 17 9.06 -2.55 7.77
N VAL A 18 8.76 -2.52 9.06
CA VAL A 18 8.62 -1.28 9.84
C VAL A 18 9.81 -0.35 9.59
N GLY A 19 9.54 0.92 9.34
CA GLY A 19 10.54 1.95 9.03
C GLY A 19 10.94 2.02 7.55
N GLN A 20 10.52 1.07 6.71
CA GLN A 20 10.75 1.16 5.27
C GLN A 20 9.93 2.32 4.68
N ILE A 21 10.55 3.09 3.79
CA ILE A 21 9.89 4.17 3.04
C ILE A 21 9.63 3.69 1.62
N LEU A 22 8.41 3.92 1.15
CA LEU A 22 7.91 3.54 -0.17
C LEU A 22 7.20 4.74 -0.81
N THR A 23 7.36 4.93 -2.12
CA THR A 23 6.54 5.89 -2.87
C THR A 23 5.35 5.18 -3.49
N LEU A 24 4.13 5.66 -3.27
CA LEU A 24 2.95 5.12 -3.94
C LEU A 24 2.87 5.66 -5.37
N LYS A 25 3.11 4.83 -6.38
CA LYS A 25 3.06 5.23 -7.80
C LYS A 25 1.65 5.17 -8.37
N ARG A 26 0.83 4.20 -7.95
CA ARG A 26 -0.55 4.02 -8.41
C ARG A 26 -1.37 3.31 -7.33
N CYS A 27 -2.64 3.65 -7.22
CA CYS A 27 -3.61 2.85 -6.49
C CYS A 27 -4.99 2.93 -7.15
N GLY A 28 -5.81 1.90 -7.00
CA GLY A 28 -7.19 1.92 -7.51
C GLY A 28 -7.93 0.61 -7.29
N TYR A 29 -9.24 0.66 -7.50
CA TYR A 29 -10.11 -0.50 -7.43
C TYR A 29 -10.42 -1.03 -8.84
N GLN A 30 -10.24 -2.33 -9.05
CA GLN A 30 -10.49 -3.01 -10.32
C GLN A 30 -11.77 -3.85 -10.22
N ALA A 31 -12.90 -3.22 -10.54
CA ALA A 31 -14.24 -3.76 -10.29
C ALA A 31 -14.51 -5.15 -10.90
N TYR A 32 -13.92 -5.45 -12.06
CA TYR A 32 -14.10 -6.76 -12.71
C TYR A 32 -13.56 -7.92 -11.85
N PHE A 33 -12.47 -7.69 -11.13
CA PHE A 33 -11.83 -8.71 -10.27
C PHE A 33 -12.19 -8.54 -8.79
N GLY A 34 -12.84 -7.43 -8.40
CA GLY A 34 -13.11 -7.14 -7.00
C GLY A 34 -11.85 -6.83 -6.19
N GLU A 35 -10.81 -6.27 -6.82
CA GLU A 35 -9.48 -6.12 -6.23
C GLU A 35 -9.07 -4.66 -6.02
N TYR A 36 -8.42 -4.38 -4.89
CA TYR A 36 -7.69 -3.14 -4.64
C TYR A 36 -6.21 -3.35 -5.00
N ASN A 37 -5.74 -2.56 -5.97
CA ASN A 37 -4.40 -2.65 -6.51
C ASN A 37 -3.55 -1.46 -6.03
N PHE A 38 -2.32 -1.73 -5.63
CA PHE A 38 -1.33 -0.73 -5.24
C PHE A 38 0.00 -1.02 -5.92
N VAL A 39 0.65 0.03 -6.43
CA VAL A 39 2.00 -0.04 -6.97
C VAL A 39 2.88 0.89 -6.18
N PHE A 40 3.83 0.31 -5.44
CA PHE A 40 4.85 1.02 -4.71
C PHE A 40 6.18 1.00 -5.47
N THR A 41 7.05 1.95 -5.18
CA THR A 41 8.48 1.84 -5.49
C THR A 41 9.30 1.95 -4.22
N ASP A 42 10.31 1.09 -4.09
CA ASP A 42 11.34 1.21 -3.06
C ASP A 42 12.40 2.27 -3.43
N MET A 43 13.42 2.41 -2.58
CA MET A 43 14.54 3.34 -2.82
C MET A 43 15.41 2.96 -4.03
N GLU A 44 15.33 1.71 -4.51
CA GLU A 44 16.02 1.24 -5.72
C GLU A 44 15.16 1.45 -6.97
N ASN A 45 14.01 2.14 -6.86
CA ASN A 45 13.01 2.33 -7.91
C ASN A 45 12.43 1.01 -8.47
N LYS A 46 12.48 -0.08 -7.70
CA LYS A 46 11.83 -1.33 -8.08
C LYS A 46 10.35 -1.23 -7.80
N ASN A 47 9.53 -1.54 -8.81
CA ASN A 47 8.08 -1.60 -8.65
C ASN A 47 7.69 -2.83 -7.82
N ILE A 48 6.83 -2.61 -6.83
CA ILE A 48 6.26 -3.65 -5.99
C ILE A 48 4.74 -3.54 -6.11
N CYS A 49 4.13 -4.57 -6.68
CA CYS A 49 2.68 -4.66 -6.85
C CYS A 49 2.06 -5.39 -5.67
N VAL A 50 1.03 -4.79 -5.07
CA VAL A 50 0.22 -5.38 -4.01
C VAL A 50 -1.21 -5.42 -4.50
N VAL A 51 -1.85 -6.59 -4.35
CA VAL A 51 -3.24 -6.83 -4.71
C VAL A 51 -3.95 -7.34 -3.46
N LEU A 52 -5.06 -6.71 -3.13
CA LEU A 52 -5.93 -7.07 -2.01
C LEU A 52 -7.32 -7.41 -2.55
N ARG A 53 -7.83 -8.58 -2.21
CA ARG A 53 -9.12 -9.06 -2.73
C ARG A 53 -10.27 -8.60 -1.84
N GLY A 54 -11.36 -8.17 -2.47
CA GLY A 54 -12.58 -7.72 -1.79
C GLY A 54 -13.45 -8.85 -1.25
N ASP A 55 -13.11 -10.11 -1.53
CA ASP A 55 -13.77 -11.32 -1.03
C ASP A 55 -12.94 -12.08 0.02
N ASP A 56 -11.77 -11.55 0.40
CA ASP A 56 -10.89 -12.14 1.42
C ASP A 56 -10.88 -11.28 2.69
N GLU A 57 -11.35 -11.84 3.80
CA GLU A 57 -11.54 -11.09 5.05
C GLU A 57 -10.26 -10.44 5.59
N GLU A 58 -9.09 -11.05 5.39
CA GLU A 58 -7.82 -10.49 5.85
C GLU A 58 -7.38 -9.33 4.96
N ASP A 59 -7.50 -9.48 3.64
CA ASP A 59 -7.26 -8.40 2.68
C ASP A 59 -8.19 -7.21 2.93
N MET A 60 -9.47 -7.48 3.24
CA MET A 60 -10.47 -6.48 3.60
C MET A 60 -10.07 -5.66 4.82
N LYS A 61 -9.60 -6.31 5.89
CA LYS A 61 -9.11 -5.62 7.09
C LYS A 61 -7.96 -4.68 6.74
N ILE A 62 -7.06 -5.10 5.86
CA ILE A 62 -5.92 -4.28 5.47
C ILE A 62 -6.36 -3.03 4.72
N TYR A 63 -7.14 -3.16 3.63
CA TYR A 63 -7.48 -1.98 2.83
C TYR A 63 -8.46 -1.03 3.52
N HIS A 64 -9.23 -1.50 4.51
CA HIS A 64 -10.06 -0.64 5.36
C HIS A 64 -9.28 0.15 6.41
N HIS A 65 -8.07 -0.29 6.75
CA HIS A 65 -7.23 0.28 7.83
C HIS A 65 -5.80 0.56 7.37
N LEU A 66 -5.63 1.06 6.14
CA LEU A 66 -4.30 1.34 5.57
C LEU A 66 -3.46 2.31 6.41
N ASP A 67 -4.10 3.19 7.16
CA ASP A 67 -3.47 4.14 8.09
C ASP A 67 -2.77 3.45 9.27
N GLU A 68 -3.16 2.21 9.63
CA GLU A 68 -2.43 1.43 10.64
C GLU A 68 -1.08 0.89 10.14
N TYR A 69 -0.92 0.79 8.82
CA TYR A 69 0.26 0.20 8.17
C TYR A 69 1.16 1.25 7.53
N PHE A 70 0.60 2.37 7.06
CA PHE A 70 1.31 3.37 6.28
C PHE A 70 1.03 4.79 6.78
N GLU A 71 2.09 5.55 7.05
CA GLU A 71 1.99 6.96 7.39
C GLU A 71 2.61 7.84 6.30
N ASN A 72 1.91 8.90 5.89
CA ASN A 72 2.39 9.83 4.88
C ASN A 72 3.51 10.71 5.44
N VAL A 73 4.72 10.62 4.88
CA VAL A 73 5.87 11.41 5.36
C VAL A 73 5.92 12.82 4.76
N ASP A 74 5.17 13.07 3.68
CA ASP A 74 5.12 14.38 3.03
C ASP A 74 4.07 15.32 3.67
N SER A 75 3.40 14.87 4.74
CA SER A 75 2.39 15.65 5.48
C SER A 75 2.94 16.31 6.75
N VAL A 76 4.27 16.39 6.87
CA VAL A 76 5.02 17.06 7.95
C VAL A 76 5.69 18.32 7.41
#